data_AF-A0A3C1VU26-F1
#
_entry.id   AF-A0A3C1VU26-F1
#
_cell.length_a   1.000
_cell.length_b   1.000
_cell.length_c   1.000
_cell.angle_alpha   90.00
_cell.angle_beta   90.00
_cell.angle_gamma   90.00
#
_symmetry.space_group_name_H-M   'P 1'
#
loop_
_entity.id
_entity.type
_entity.pdbx_description
1 polymer ?
#
loop_
_entity_poly.entity_id
_entity_poly.type
_entity_poly.pdbx_seq_one_letter_code
_entity_poly.pdbx_strand_id
1 'polypeptide(L)'
;MILTAQQRHLTTVFLKIFLRDRRSIFFSLFFPVIFMTVFSLSSSREQEAISIGIVNDSSNATAANFVQLLTESPLFDVTTGEAELLRAELLAG
;
A
#
# COMPACT_ATOMS: atom_id res chain seq x y z
N MET A 1 6.51 38.71 -14.36
CA MET A 1 5.88 39.35 -13.19
C MET A 1 6.99 39.79 -12.24
N ILE A 2 7.16 41.09 -12.00
CA ILE A 2 8.25 41.64 -11.16
C ILE A 2 7.72 41.88 -9.75
N LEU A 3 8.39 41.33 -8.73
CA LEU A 3 8.02 41.51 -7.32
C LEU A 3 8.26 42.96 -6.86
N THR A 4 7.26 43.56 -6.22
CA THR A 4 7.37 44.92 -5.67
C THR A 4 8.35 44.95 -4.50
N ALA A 5 8.87 46.13 -4.15
CA ALA A 5 9.78 46.29 -3.01
C ALA A 5 9.14 45.84 -1.69
N GLN A 6 7.84 46.12 -1.51
CA GLN A 6 7.06 45.68 -0.35
C GLN A 6 6.90 44.17 -0.32
N GLN A 7 6.62 43.53 -1.46
CA GLN A 7 6.55 42.06 -1.56
C GLN A 7 7.89 41.41 -1.20
N ARG A 8 9.02 41.95 -1.70
CA ARG A 8 10.35 41.46 -1.35
C ARG A 8 10.66 41.59 0.14
N HIS A 9 10.30 42.73 0.74
CA HIS A 9 10.48 42.95 2.17
C HIS A 9 9.67 41.94 3.00
N LEU A 10 8.39 41.78 2.66
CA LEU A 10 7.49 40.86 3.34
C LEU A 10 7.97 39.40 3.21
N THR A 11 8.32 38.95 2.01
CA THR A 11 8.89 37.61 1.77
C THR A 11 10.15 37.38 2.59
N THR A 12 11.03 38.38 2.69
CA THR A 12 12.27 38.27 3.47
C THR A 12 11.97 38.13 4.97
N VAL A 13 11.03 38.92 5.49
CA VAL A 13 10.60 38.86 6.90
C VAL A 13 9.96 37.50 7.22
N PHE A 14 9.04 37.03 6.39
CA PHE A 14 8.40 35.73 6.56
C PHE A 14 9.40 34.58 6.49
N LEU A 15 10.30 34.59 5.51
CA LEU A 15 11.35 33.59 5.39
C LEU A 15 12.25 33.58 6.63
N LYS A 16 12.60 34.75 7.17
CA LYS A 16 13.40 34.86 8.39
C LYS A 16 12.65 34.33 9.63
N ILE A 17 11.34 34.54 9.72
CA ILE A 17 10.49 33.99 10.78
C ILE A 17 10.44 32.46 10.67
N PHE A 18 10.21 31.95 9.46
CA PHE A 18 10.17 30.51 9.18
C PHE A 18 11.51 29.85 9.53
N LEU A 19 12.64 30.39 9.02
CA LEU A 19 14.00 29.90 9.27
C LEU A 19 14.48 30.04 10.72
N ARG A 20 13.86 30.91 11.52
CA ARG A 20 14.18 31.08 12.94
C ARG A 20 13.71 29.89 13.77
N ASP A 21 12.64 29.21 13.37
CA ASP A 21 12.16 28.00 14.04
C ASP A 21 12.75 26.72 13.42
N ARG A 22 14.02 26.47 13.75
CA ARG A 22 14.77 25.32 13.24
C ARG A 22 14.16 23.97 13.64
N ARG A 23 13.44 23.91 14.77
CA ARG A 23 12.80 22.68 15.26
C ARG A 23 11.56 22.35 14.43
N SER A 24 10.73 23.35 14.17
CA SER A 24 9.56 23.20 13.31
C SER A 24 9.95 22.87 11.87
N ILE A 25 11.00 23.50 11.32
CA ILE A 25 11.52 23.15 9.98
C ILE A 25 11.97 21.70 9.92
N PHE A 26 12.76 21.26 10.91
CA PHE A 26 13.21 19.88 10.97
C PHE A 26 12.03 18.91 10.97
N PHE A 27 11.03 19.13 11.83
CA PHE A 27 9.84 18.29 11.82
C PHE A 27 9.06 18.38 10.50
N SER A 28 8.81 19.57 9.95
CA SER A 28 8.02 19.74 8.72
C SER A 28 8.62 19.08 7.48
N LEU A 29 9.95 18.93 7.43
CA LEU A 29 10.66 18.35 6.28
C LEU A 29 10.96 16.88 6.50
N PHE A 30 11.53 16.52 7.66
CA PHE A 30 12.00 15.16 7.90
C PHE A 30 10.88 14.22 8.31
N PHE A 31 9.85 14.69 9.05
CA PHE A 31 8.77 13.81 9.48
C PHE A 31 8.00 13.21 8.28
N PRO A 32 7.57 13.97 7.25
CA PRO A 32 6.88 13.38 6.10
C PRO A 32 7.77 12.41 5.32
N VAL A 33 9.06 12.72 5.16
CA VAL A 33 10.01 11.87 4.44
C VAL A 33 10.23 10.56 5.19
N ILE A 34 10.54 10.63 6.50
CA ILE A 34 10.71 9.45 7.34
C ILE A 34 9.43 8.61 7.35
N PHE A 35 8.26 9.25 7.47
CA PHE A 35 6.98 8.56 7.42
C PHE A 35 6.79 7.83 6.09
N MET A 36 6.98 8.49 4.95
CA MET A 36 6.91 7.85 3.64
C MET A 36 7.92 6.71 3.50
N THR A 37 9.15 6.86 4.00
CA THR A 37 10.17 5.80 3.94
C THR A 37 9.78 4.60 4.78
N VAL A 38 9.36 4.79 6.03
CA VAL A 38 8.93 3.68 6.91
C VAL A 38 7.71 2.98 6.33
N PHE A 39 6.71 3.74 5.86
CA PHE A 39 5.53 3.17 5.22
C PHE A 39 5.89 2.43 3.93
N SER A 40 6.79 2.98 3.11
CA SER A 40 7.25 2.32 1.88
C SER A 40 7.97 1.00 2.17
N LEU A 41 8.76 0.93 3.24
CA LEU A 41 9.47 -0.30 3.65
C LEU A 41 8.56 -1.29 4.39
N SER A 42 7.46 -0.83 5.01
CA SER A 42 6.46 -1.72 5.60
C SER A 42 5.45 -2.24 4.57
N SER A 43 5.11 -1.43 3.58
CA SER A 43 4.22 -1.76 2.47
C SER A 43 4.92 -2.49 1.33
N SER A 44 6.24 -2.67 1.40
CA SER A 44 6.99 -3.57 0.52
C SER A 44 6.91 -5.03 0.95
N ARG A 45 6.03 -5.39 1.90
CA ARG A 45 5.45 -6.74 1.86
C ARG A 45 4.74 -6.80 0.52
N GLU A 46 5.26 -7.61 -0.41
CA GLU A 46 4.54 -8.01 -1.62
C GLU A 46 3.08 -8.20 -1.23
N GLN A 47 2.15 -7.65 -2.02
CA GLN A 47 0.71 -7.77 -1.80
C GLN A 47 0.43 -9.18 -1.28
N GLU A 48 0.14 -9.30 0.01
CA GLU A 48 0.06 -10.61 0.66
C GLU A 48 -1.01 -11.38 -0.10
N ALA A 49 -0.60 -12.49 -0.73
CA ALA A 49 -1.48 -13.23 -1.62
C ALA A 49 -2.72 -13.63 -0.82
N ILE A 50 -3.90 -13.33 -1.36
CA ILE A 50 -5.14 -13.61 -0.67
C ILE A 50 -5.35 -15.12 -0.73
N SER A 51 -5.35 -15.78 0.43
CA SER A 51 -5.62 -17.21 0.52
C SER A 51 -7.08 -17.48 0.16
N ILE A 52 -7.30 -18.32 -0.86
CA ILE A 52 -8.63 -18.70 -1.33
C ILE A 52 -8.75 -20.22 -1.46
N GLY A 53 -9.83 -20.77 -0.90
CA GLY A 53 -10.20 -22.17 -1.09
C GLY A 53 -11.17 -22.31 -2.27
N ILE A 54 -10.86 -23.19 -3.23
CA ILE A 54 -11.71 -23.44 -4.40
C ILE A 54 -12.09 -24.92 -4.48
N VAL A 55 -13.40 -25.15 -4.62
CA VAL A 55 -13.97 -26.46 -4.94
C VAL A 55 -14.47 -26.39 -6.38
N ASN A 56 -13.90 -27.23 -7.25
CA ASN A 56 -14.38 -27.35 -8.62
C ASN A 56 -15.32 -28.56 -8.75
N ASP A 57 -16.61 -28.35 -8.53
CA ASP A 57 -17.66 -29.37 -8.71
C ASP A 57 -18.05 -29.58 -10.19
N SER A 58 -17.39 -28.88 -11.12
CA SER A 58 -17.69 -28.91 -12.55
C SER A 58 -16.68 -29.77 -13.31
N SER A 59 -17.18 -30.69 -14.14
CA SER A 59 -16.36 -31.50 -15.04
C SER A 59 -16.05 -30.82 -16.39
N ASN A 60 -16.29 -29.51 -16.52
CA ASN A 60 -16.08 -28.78 -17.77
C ASN A 60 -14.65 -28.20 -17.88
N ALA A 61 -14.14 -28.12 -19.12
CA ALA A 61 -12.80 -27.60 -19.39
C ALA A 61 -12.65 -26.10 -19.01
N THR A 62 -13.75 -25.34 -19.04
CA THR A 62 -13.77 -23.93 -18.68
C THR A 62 -13.50 -23.71 -17.19
N ALA A 63 -14.08 -24.51 -16.30
CA ALA A 63 -13.83 -24.40 -14.86
C ALA A 63 -12.40 -24.77 -14.52
N ALA A 64 -11.85 -25.80 -15.16
CA ALA A 64 -10.43 -26.16 -15.01
C ALA A 64 -9.51 -25.01 -15.43
N ASN A 65 -9.80 -24.34 -16.56
CA ASN A 65 -9.03 -23.19 -17.03
C ASN A 65 -9.14 -21.98 -16.07
N PHE A 66 -10.32 -21.75 -15.49
CA PHE A 66 -10.52 -20.69 -14.51
C PHE A 66 -9.72 -20.91 -13.21
N VAL A 67 -9.73 -22.14 -12.68
CA VAL A 67 -8.92 -22.50 -11.51
C VAL A 67 -7.43 -22.32 -11.80
N GLN A 68 -6.99 -22.71 -13.00
CA GLN A 68 -5.62 -22.53 -13.44
C GLN A 68 -5.23 -21.04 -13.51
N LEU A 69 -6.07 -20.18 -14.09
CA LEU A 69 -5.84 -18.73 -14.13
C LEU A 69 -5.75 -18.09 -12.75
N LEU A 70 -6.51 -18.60 -11.78
CA LEU A 70 -6.45 -18.14 -10.39
C LEU A 70 -5.15 -18.59 -9.69
N THR A 71 -4.69 -19.81 -9.98
CA THR A 71 -3.46 -20.38 -9.40
C THR A 71 -2.20 -19.71 -9.96
N GLU A 72 -2.24 -19.29 -11.22
CA GLU A 72 -1.11 -18.59 -11.88
C GLU A 72 -1.03 -17.10 -11.50
N SER A 73 -2.03 -16.56 -10.80
CA SER A 73 -2.06 -15.16 -10.38
C SER A 73 -1.21 -14.95 -9.13
N PRO A 74 -0.27 -13.98 -9.11
CA PRO A 74 0.51 -13.65 -7.92
C PRO A 74 -0.33 -13.00 -6.80
N LEU A 75 -1.62 -12.75 -7.05
CA LEU A 75 -2.54 -12.11 -6.10
C LEU A 75 -3.23 -13.11 -5.16
N PHE A 76 -3.20 -14.41 -5.50
CA PHE A 76 -3.97 -15.44 -4.80
C PHE A 76 -3.09 -16.62 -4.42
N ASP A 77 -3.32 -17.16 -3.23
CA ASP A 77 -2.80 -18.46 -2.82
C ASP A 77 -3.96 -19.46 -2.83
N VAL A 78 -3.96 -20.35 -3.83
CA VAL A 78 -5.12 -21.20 -4.14
C VAL A 78 -4.96 -22.57 -3.51
N THR A 79 -5.85 -22.90 -2.57
CA THR A 79 -5.97 -24.26 -2.02
C THR A 79 -7.17 -24.97 -2.65
N THR A 80 -6.96 -26.20 -3.12
CA THR A 80 -8.02 -27.04 -3.69
C THR A 80 -8.26 -28.25 -2.80
N GLY A 81 -9.53 -28.60 -2.58
CA GLY A 81 -9.91 -29.67 -1.66
C GLY A 81 -11.41 -29.82 -1.53
N GLU A 82 -11.84 -30.61 -0.55
CA GLU A 82 -13.25 -30.78 -0.25
C GLU A 82 -13.84 -29.54 0.45
N ALA A 83 -15.09 -29.19 0.11
CA ALA A 83 -15.77 -28.01 0.62
C ALA A 83 -15.80 -27.96 2.16
N GLU A 84 -16.02 -29.09 2.81
CA GLU A 84 -16.10 -29.19 4.27
C GLU A 84 -14.75 -28.93 4.94
N LEU A 85 -13.66 -29.42 4.34
CA LEU A 85 -12.30 -29.21 4.85
C LEU A 85 -11.87 -27.75 4.68
N LEU A 86 -12.07 -27.18 3.49
CA LEU A 86 -11.75 -25.78 3.21
C LEU A 86 -12.56 -24.82 4.10
N ARG A 87 -13.82 -25.13 4.37
CA ARG A 87 -14.65 -24.35 5.32
C ARG A 87 -14.12 -24.44 6.74
N ALA A 88 -13.71 -25.62 7.19
CA ALA A 88 -13.15 -25.80 8.52
C ALA A 88 -11.85 -25.01 8.69
N GLU A 89 -10.97 -25.02 7.68
CA GLU A 89 -9.72 -24.24 7.65
C GLU A 89 -10.01 -22.73 7.67
N LEU A 90 -10.95 -22.24 6.86
CA LEU A 90 -11.34 -20.82 6.85
C LEU A 90 -11.91 -20.33 8.20
N LEU A 91 -12.60 -21.20 8.94
CA LEU A 91 -13.13 -20.87 10.27
C LEU A 91 -12.07 -20.93 11.37
N ALA A 92 -10.98 -21.69 11.16
CA ALA A 92 -9.91 -21.85 12.12
C ALA A 92 -8.90 -20.68 12.09
N GLY A 93 -8.80 -19.97 10.96
CA GLY A 93 -7.87 -18.84 10.74
C GLY A 93 -6.45 -19.31 10.50
#